data_AF-A0A662JNS3-F1
#
_entry.id   AF-A0A662JNS3-F1
#
_cell.length_a   1.000
_cell.length_b   1.000
_cell.length_c   1.000
_cell.angle_alpha   90.00
_cell.angle_beta   90.00
_cell.angle_gamma   90.00
#
_symmetry.space_group_name_H-M   'P 1'
#
loop_
_entity.id
_entity.type
_entity.pdbx_description
1 polymer ?
#
loop_
_entity_poly.entity_id
_entity_poly.type
_entity_poly.pdbx_seq_one_letter_code
_entity_poly.pdbx_strand_id
1 'polypeptide(L)'
;QLIYEKYEAMRKASIVTIDVTPTIKSLRTCDAYLVRYMVAGRYGKAQVRFIVDPYEGEAYYGKCSICNCELIGFLDDTPQKLPYCVICGAPLCTIHSERCVTCLGTLCREHILRCSVCGESICEDHSLKCTSCGAILCAEHVRICRSCGATLCNAHALRCEECGATLCSRCVIYKRRFFRKKALCSRCALS
;
A
#
# COMPACT_ATOMS: atom_id res chain seq x y z
N GLN A 1 15.35 8.12 14.66
CA GLN A 1 14.92 8.78 13.42
C GLN A 1 13.98 7.92 12.59
N LEU A 2 14.39 6.73 12.12
CA LEU A 2 13.54 5.81 11.33
C LEU A 2 12.17 5.45 11.93
N ILE A 3 12.09 5.26 13.25
CA ILE A 3 10.82 4.98 13.94
C ILE A 3 9.92 6.22 13.95
N TYR A 4 10.51 7.40 14.14
CA TYR A 4 9.79 8.68 14.17
C TYR A 4 9.26 9.05 12.78
N GLU A 5 10.04 8.83 11.73
CA GLU A 5 9.62 9.02 10.34
C GLU A 5 8.51 8.04 9.94
N LYS A 6 8.58 6.77 10.37
CA LYS A 6 7.47 5.81 10.20
C LYS A 6 6.21 6.26 10.96
N TYR A 7 6.37 6.79 12.16
CA TYR A 7 5.27 7.28 13.00
C TYR A 7 4.61 8.53 12.40
N GLU A 8 5.39 9.49 11.88
CA GLU A 8 4.87 10.67 11.18
C GLU A 8 4.19 10.29 9.85
N ALA A 9 4.73 9.33 9.10
CA ALA A 9 4.09 8.81 7.90
C ALA A 9 2.73 8.14 8.20
N MET A 10 2.65 7.37 9.29
CA MET A 10 1.39 6.80 9.78
C MET A 10 0.40 7.89 10.23
N ARG A 11 0.88 8.94 10.92
CA ARG A 11 0.06 10.06 11.39
C ARG A 11 -0.49 10.93 10.24
N LYS A 12 0.25 11.06 9.13
CA LYS A 12 -0.24 11.73 7.91
C LYS A 12 -1.24 10.89 7.11
N ALA A 13 -1.28 9.57 7.33
CA ALA A 13 -2.21 8.64 6.68
C ALA A 13 -3.47 8.36 7.52
N SER A 14 -3.47 8.73 8.80
CA SER A 14 -4.60 8.63 9.71
C SER A 14 -5.58 9.80 9.58
N ILE A 15 -6.83 9.56 9.99
CA ILE A 15 -7.96 10.50 9.95
C ILE A 15 -7.53 11.88 10.47
N VAL A 16 -7.47 12.86 9.56
CA VAL A 16 -6.90 14.21 9.83
C VAL A 16 -7.89 15.12 10.57
N THR A 17 -9.19 14.86 10.44
CA THR A 17 -10.27 15.59 11.10
C THR A 17 -11.45 14.63 11.31
N ILE A 18 -12.10 14.69 12.47
CA ILE A 18 -13.35 13.99 12.76
C ILE A 18 -14.40 15.08 13.02
N ASP A 19 -15.27 15.32 12.05
CA ASP A 19 -16.43 16.21 12.24
C ASP A 19 -17.63 15.39 12.70
N VAL A 20 -17.96 15.44 13.99
CA VAL A 20 -19.10 14.73 14.57
C VAL A 20 -20.36 15.58 14.45
N THR A 21 -21.32 15.13 13.64
CA THR A 21 -22.66 15.75 13.56
C THR A 21 -23.71 14.80 14.13
N PRO A 22 -24.28 15.05 15.33
CA PRO A 22 -25.30 14.19 15.91
C PRO A 22 -26.62 14.33 15.14
N THR A 23 -27.22 13.20 14.74
CA THR A 23 -28.61 13.17 14.25
C THR A 23 -29.52 12.76 15.40
N ILE A 24 -30.56 13.53 15.70
CA ILE A 24 -31.54 13.23 16.76
C ILE A 24 -32.90 12.96 16.09
N LYS A 25 -33.50 11.79 16.34
CA LYS A 25 -34.88 11.46 15.91
C LYS A 25 -35.77 11.26 17.13
N SER A 26 -36.90 11.97 17.18
CA SER A 26 -37.95 11.79 18.19
C SER A 26 -38.91 10.68 17.74
N LEU A 27 -39.08 9.66 18.58
CA LEU A 27 -40.09 8.61 18.38
C LEU A 27 -41.34 9.02 19.18
N ARG A 28 -42.44 9.32 18.48
CA ARG A 28 -43.67 9.86 19.08
C ARG A 28 -44.38 8.81 19.94
N THR A 29 -43.93 8.67 21.19
CA THR A 29 -44.69 8.22 22.40
C THR A 29 -43.79 8.16 23.66
N CYS A 30 -42.48 8.41 23.57
CA CYS A 30 -41.56 8.49 24.71
C CYS A 30 -40.40 9.45 24.39
N ASP A 31 -39.75 10.01 25.42
CA ASP A 31 -38.51 10.79 25.29
C ASP A 31 -37.31 9.86 24.99
N ALA A 32 -37.39 9.13 23.87
CA ALA A 32 -36.30 8.32 23.35
C ALA A 32 -35.62 9.06 22.19
N TYR A 33 -34.31 9.26 22.34
CA TYR A 33 -33.46 9.92 21.36
C TYR A 33 -32.45 8.91 20.82
N LEU A 34 -32.43 8.70 19.51
CA LEU A 34 -31.36 7.95 18.85
C LEU A 34 -30.28 8.94 18.43
N VAL A 35 -29.05 8.80 18.96
CA VAL A 35 -27.88 9.59 18.57
C VAL A 35 -26.99 8.74 17.68
N ARG A 36 -26.61 9.28 16.52
CA ARG A 36 -25.64 8.68 15.61
C ARG A 36 -24.55 9.68 15.29
N TYR A 37 -23.30 9.24 15.32
CA TYR A 37 -22.17 10.06 14.91
C TYR A 37 -21.82 9.78 13.47
N MET A 38 -21.92 10.80 12.63
CA MET A 38 -21.33 10.75 11.30
C MET A 38 -19.86 11.08 11.43
N VAL A 39 -18.99 10.14 11.09
CA VAL A 39 -17.55 10.35 11.01
C VAL A 39 -17.21 10.59 9.55
N ALA A 40 -16.61 11.73 9.24
CA ALA A 40 -16.02 12.01 7.94
C ALA A 40 -14.52 12.25 8.11
N GLY A 41 -13.73 11.77 7.17
CA GLY A 41 -12.28 11.90 7.25
C GLY A 41 -11.59 11.50 5.96
N ARG A 42 -10.26 11.53 6.01
CA ARG A 42 -9.41 11.06 4.90
C ARG A 42 -8.77 9.73 5.28
N TYR A 43 -8.83 8.77 4.37
CA TYR A 43 -8.17 7.47 4.49
C TYR A 43 -7.29 7.25 3.25
N GLY A 44 -5.98 7.38 3.43
CA GLY A 44 -5.04 7.42 2.29
C GLY A 44 -5.36 8.58 1.34
N LYS A 45 -5.66 8.27 0.08
CA LYS A 45 -6.03 9.27 -0.95
C LYS A 45 -7.54 9.56 -0.99
N ALA A 46 -8.34 8.75 -0.31
CA ALA A 46 -9.80 8.84 -0.38
C ALA A 46 -10.41 9.65 0.78
N GLN A 47 -11.53 10.32 0.49
CA GLN A 47 -12.44 10.81 1.54
C GLN A 47 -13.44 9.71 1.86
N VAL A 48 -13.67 9.48 3.16
CA VAL A 48 -14.58 8.45 3.64
C VAL A 48 -15.55 9.04 4.64
N ARG A 49 -16.76 8.49 4.68
CA ARG A 49 -17.79 8.86 5.63
C ARG A 49 -18.55 7.62 6.09
N PHE A 50 -18.68 7.45 7.40
CA PHE A 50 -19.39 6.34 8.01
C PHE A 50 -20.17 6.79 9.25
N ILE A 51 -21.05 5.93 9.73
CA ILE A 51 -21.91 6.21 10.87
C ILE A 51 -21.46 5.32 12.03
N VAL A 52 -21.41 5.88 13.23
CA VAL A 52 -21.04 5.17 14.46
C VAL A 52 -22.18 5.31 15.47
N ASP A 53 -22.55 4.19 16.08
CA ASP A 53 -23.32 4.17 17.32
C ASP A 53 -22.38 4.46 18.49
N PRO A 54 -22.53 5.61 19.17
CA PRO A 54 -21.60 6.00 20.24
C PRO A 54 -21.75 5.18 21.52
N TYR A 55 -22.83 4.40 21.68
CA TYR A 55 -23.08 3.60 22.87
C TYR A 55 -22.47 2.21 22.75
N GLU A 56 -22.57 1.61 21.56
CA GLU A 56 -22.06 0.26 21.30
C GLU A 56 -20.67 0.25 20.65
N GLY A 57 -20.23 1.39 20.09
CA GLY A 57 -19.00 1.47 19.31
C GLY A 57 -19.08 0.79 17.94
N GLU A 58 -20.28 0.35 17.55
CA GLU A 58 -20.56 -0.24 16.25
C GLU A 58 -20.56 0.84 15.16
N ALA A 59 -19.88 0.58 14.06
CA ALA A 59 -19.76 1.45 12.91
C ALA A 59 -20.34 0.80 11.65
N TYR A 60 -21.22 1.55 10.99
CA TYR A 60 -21.76 1.26 9.68
C TYR A 60 -20.96 2.00 8.60
N TYR A 61 -20.18 1.23 7.84
CA TYR A 61 -19.29 1.73 6.78
C TYR A 61 -19.96 1.81 5.40
N GLY A 62 -21.26 1.47 5.30
CA GLY A 62 -22.00 1.44 4.04
C GLY A 62 -22.14 0.02 3.50
N LYS A 63 -22.26 -0.10 2.18
CA LYS A 63 -22.41 -1.37 1.48
C LYS A 63 -21.21 -1.66 0.60
N CYS A 64 -20.81 -2.93 0.49
CA CYS A 64 -19.75 -3.33 -0.42
C CYS A 64 -20.08 -2.92 -1.86
N SER A 65 -19.15 -2.27 -2.53
CA SER A 65 -19.30 -1.77 -3.90
C SER A 65 -19.45 -2.88 -4.96
N ILE A 66 -19.22 -4.14 -4.58
CA ILE A 66 -19.27 -5.29 -5.49
C ILE A 66 -20.51 -6.16 -5.23
N CYS A 67 -20.70 -6.66 -4.00
CA CYS A 67 -21.82 -7.55 -3.66
C CYS A 67 -22.95 -6.89 -2.86
N ASN A 68 -22.84 -5.60 -2.54
CA ASN A 68 -23.85 -4.83 -1.82
C ASN A 68 -24.19 -5.34 -0.39
N CYS A 69 -23.38 -6.23 0.18
CA CYS A 69 -23.54 -6.63 1.59
C CYS A 69 -23.20 -5.47 2.52
N GLU A 70 -23.86 -5.42 3.68
CA GLU A 70 -23.62 -4.37 4.66
C GLU A 70 -22.26 -4.55 5.34
N LEU A 71 -21.55 -3.44 5.51
CA LEU A 71 -20.25 -3.38 6.15
C LEU A 71 -20.43 -2.77 7.53
N ILE A 72 -20.51 -3.66 8.53
CA ILE A 72 -20.68 -3.29 9.93
C ILE A 72 -19.48 -3.84 10.69
N GLY A 73 -18.94 -3.08 11.63
CA GLY A 73 -17.86 -3.53 12.51
C GLY A 73 -17.61 -2.53 13.62
N PHE A 74 -16.73 -2.85 14.56
CA PHE A 74 -16.49 -1.99 15.72
C PHE A 74 -15.28 -1.08 15.48
N LEU A 75 -15.32 0.14 16.03
CA LEU A 75 -14.12 0.96 16.16
C LEU A 75 -13.28 0.42 17.33
N ASP A 76 -12.09 -0.10 17.04
CA ASP A 76 -11.12 -0.51 18.06
C ASP A 76 -9.84 0.35 18.01
N ASP A 77 -9.02 0.23 19.06
CA ASP A 77 -7.75 0.96 19.19
C ASP A 77 -6.64 0.43 18.26
N THR A 78 -6.95 -0.55 17.40
CA THR A 78 -5.97 -1.02 16.42
C THR A 78 -5.83 0.02 15.30
N PRO A 79 -4.61 0.25 14.76
CA PRO A 79 -4.42 1.20 13.67
C PRO A 79 -5.38 0.87 12.52
N GLN A 80 -6.40 1.71 12.38
CA GLN A 80 -7.70 1.35 11.83
C GLN A 80 -7.60 0.83 10.40
N LYS A 81 -8.01 -0.43 10.24
CA LYS A 81 -8.16 -1.11 8.95
C LYS A 81 -9.57 -0.84 8.44
N LEU A 82 -9.80 0.35 7.90
CA LEU A 82 -11.11 0.66 7.37
C LEU A 82 -11.42 -0.21 6.13
N PRO A 83 -12.67 -0.64 5.95
CA PRO A 83 -13.08 -1.45 4.80
C PRO A 83 -13.25 -0.59 3.53
N TYR A 84 -12.41 0.41 3.34
CA TYR A 84 -12.39 1.30 2.19
C TYR A 84 -11.11 1.12 1.40
N CYS A 85 -11.20 1.13 0.07
CA CYS A 85 -10.01 1.18 -0.75
C CYS A 85 -9.19 2.45 -0.43
N VAL A 86 -7.90 2.29 -0.08
CA VAL A 86 -7.03 3.43 0.25
C VAL A 86 -6.77 4.40 -0.92
N ILE A 87 -7.07 3.97 -2.15
CA ILE A 87 -6.90 4.77 -3.36
C ILE A 87 -8.20 5.50 -3.73
N CYS A 88 -9.30 4.77 -3.96
CA CYS A 88 -10.56 5.35 -4.45
C CYS A 88 -11.66 5.52 -3.40
N GLY A 89 -11.51 4.97 -2.19
CA GLY A 89 -12.51 5.09 -1.12
C GLY A 89 -13.69 4.12 -1.24
N ALA A 90 -13.70 3.24 -2.24
CA ALA A 90 -14.78 2.27 -2.41
C ALA A 90 -14.91 1.36 -1.17
N PRO A 91 -16.10 1.24 -0.56
CA PRO A 91 -16.37 0.27 0.51
C PRO A 91 -16.30 -1.17 -0.01
N LEU A 92 -15.59 -2.05 0.68
CA LEU A 92 -15.35 -3.44 0.29
C LEU A 92 -15.47 -4.38 1.48
N CYS A 93 -16.16 -5.50 1.30
CA CYS A 93 -16.10 -6.59 2.28
C CYS A 93 -14.77 -7.35 2.15
N THR A 94 -14.46 -8.15 3.16
CA THR A 94 -13.22 -8.93 3.26
C THR A 94 -12.96 -9.86 2.07
N ILE A 95 -14.02 -10.33 1.40
CA ILE A 95 -13.94 -11.19 0.21
C ILE A 95 -13.59 -10.40 -1.06
N HIS A 96 -14.01 -9.14 -1.13
CA HIS A 96 -13.84 -8.27 -2.29
C HIS A 96 -12.66 -7.30 -2.17
N SER A 97 -11.89 -7.45 -1.09
CA SER A 97 -10.70 -6.65 -0.83
C SER A 97 -9.49 -7.55 -0.61
N GLU A 98 -8.34 -7.04 -0.99
CA GLU A 98 -7.06 -7.57 -0.53
C GLU A 98 -6.26 -6.45 0.14
N ARG A 99 -5.11 -6.79 0.71
CA ARG A 99 -4.29 -5.84 1.45
C ARG A 99 -2.93 -5.68 0.80
N CYS A 100 -2.44 -4.45 0.75
CA CYS A 100 -1.06 -4.20 0.37
C CYS A 100 -0.12 -4.81 1.42
N VAL A 101 0.83 -5.65 1.02
CA VAL A 101 1.81 -6.25 1.94
C VAL A 101 2.71 -5.19 2.63
N THR A 102 2.85 -4.00 2.04
CA THR A 102 3.74 -2.94 2.55
C THR A 102 3.04 -1.99 3.52
N CYS A 103 1.92 -1.37 3.14
CA CYS A 103 1.21 -0.42 4.01
C CYS A 103 -0.01 -1.02 4.72
N LEU A 104 -0.36 -2.27 4.40
CA LEU A 104 -1.52 -2.98 4.94
C LEU A 104 -2.88 -2.32 4.60
N GLY A 105 -2.89 -1.35 3.68
CA GLY A 105 -4.10 -0.69 3.20
C GLY A 105 -4.99 -1.63 2.39
N THR A 106 -6.30 -1.48 2.55
CA THR A 106 -7.33 -2.22 1.81
C THR A 106 -7.36 -1.76 0.34
N LEU A 107 -7.41 -2.69 -0.60
CA LEU A 107 -7.40 -2.44 -2.05
C LEU A 107 -8.57 -3.14 -2.73
N CYS A 108 -9.21 -2.45 -3.69
CA CYS A 108 -10.14 -3.09 -4.62
C CYS A 108 -9.37 -3.79 -5.75
N ARG A 109 -10.09 -4.58 -6.56
CA ARG A 109 -9.53 -5.31 -7.71
C ARG A 109 -8.89 -4.42 -8.79
N GLU A 110 -9.28 -3.16 -8.89
CA GLU A 110 -8.70 -2.22 -9.87
C GLU A 110 -7.40 -1.58 -9.39
N HIS A 111 -7.25 -1.45 -8.07
CA HIS A 111 -6.11 -0.77 -7.42
C HIS A 111 -5.10 -1.74 -6.82
N ILE A 112 -5.32 -3.05 -7.01
CA ILE A 112 -4.41 -4.10 -6.61
C ILE A 112 -3.47 -4.45 -7.76
N LEU A 113 -2.19 -4.45 -7.46
CA LEU A 113 -1.16 -4.99 -8.34
C LEU A 113 -0.55 -6.22 -7.66
N ARG A 114 -0.06 -7.18 -8.46
CA ARG A 114 0.62 -8.37 -7.94
C ARG A 114 2.10 -8.33 -8.28
N CYS A 115 2.93 -8.64 -7.30
CA CYS A 115 4.35 -8.84 -7.57
C CYS A 115 4.52 -10.03 -8.52
N SER A 116 5.21 -9.83 -9.65
CA SER A 116 5.46 -10.86 -10.65
C SER A 116 6.36 -12.00 -10.16
N VAL A 117 6.97 -11.88 -8.98
CA VAL A 117 7.87 -12.90 -8.39
C VAL A 117 7.16 -13.74 -7.32
N CYS A 118 6.51 -13.11 -6.35
CA CYS A 118 5.86 -13.84 -5.24
C CYS A 118 4.32 -13.84 -5.28
N GLY A 119 3.70 -13.09 -6.19
CA GLY A 119 2.23 -12.98 -6.28
C GLY A 119 1.59 -12.06 -5.24
N GLU A 120 2.38 -11.54 -4.28
CA GLU A 120 1.88 -10.68 -3.20
C GLU A 120 1.22 -9.41 -3.72
N SER A 121 0.20 -8.99 -2.97
CA SER A 121 -0.65 -7.86 -3.29
C SER A 121 -0.01 -6.55 -2.85
N ILE A 122 0.09 -5.60 -3.76
CA ILE A 122 0.71 -4.30 -3.56
C ILE A 122 -0.15 -3.20 -4.17
N CYS A 123 -0.19 -2.03 -3.53
CA CYS A 123 -0.83 -0.87 -4.12
C CYS A 123 0.12 -0.22 -5.13
N GLU A 124 -0.42 0.66 -5.97
CA GLU A 124 0.34 1.40 -6.98
C GLU A 124 1.55 2.14 -6.39
N ASP A 125 1.37 2.81 -5.23
CA ASP A 125 2.43 3.59 -4.56
C ASP A 125 3.59 2.72 -4.03
N HIS A 126 3.35 1.44 -3.76
CA HIS A 126 4.37 0.48 -3.30
C HIS A 126 4.83 -0.49 -4.40
N SER A 127 4.33 -0.29 -5.62
CA SER A 127 4.73 -1.07 -6.77
C SER A 127 5.91 -0.43 -7.47
N LEU A 128 6.89 -1.26 -7.82
CA LEU A 128 8.07 -0.84 -8.56
C LEU A 128 8.12 -1.62 -9.87
N LYS A 129 8.52 -0.98 -10.96
CA LYS A 129 8.60 -1.62 -12.27
C LYS A 129 10.05 -1.88 -12.65
N CYS A 130 10.35 -3.10 -13.10
CA CYS A 130 11.65 -3.38 -13.68
C CYS A 130 11.83 -2.55 -14.97
N THR A 131 12.88 -1.74 -15.04
CA THR A 131 13.15 -0.89 -16.21
C THR A 131 13.47 -1.68 -17.47
N SER A 132 13.85 -2.95 -17.34
CA SER A 132 14.24 -3.81 -18.47
C SER A 132 13.06 -4.57 -19.09
N CYS A 133 12.10 -5.04 -18.28
CA CYS A 133 10.99 -5.88 -18.77
C CYS A 133 9.59 -5.41 -18.35
N GLY A 134 9.49 -4.33 -17.56
CA GLY A 134 8.21 -3.81 -17.07
C GLY A 134 7.56 -4.62 -15.95
N ALA A 135 8.16 -5.73 -15.49
CA ALA A 135 7.60 -6.55 -14.42
C ALA A 135 7.34 -5.74 -13.15
N ILE A 136 6.20 -5.99 -12.51
CA ILE A 136 5.77 -5.32 -11.27
C ILE A 136 6.39 -6.07 -10.08
N LEU A 137 7.03 -5.33 -9.19
CA LEU A 137 7.83 -5.88 -8.09
C LEU A 137 7.43 -5.22 -6.78
N CYS A 138 7.38 -6.00 -5.71
CA CYS A 138 7.38 -5.47 -4.35
C CYS A 138 8.81 -5.10 -3.92
N ALA A 139 8.94 -4.34 -2.83
CA ALA A 139 10.22 -3.85 -2.32
C ALA A 139 11.29 -4.95 -2.16
N GLU A 140 10.90 -6.15 -1.72
CA GLU A 140 11.84 -7.27 -1.49
C GLU A 140 12.43 -7.87 -2.79
N HIS A 141 11.68 -7.81 -3.88
CA HIS A 141 12.06 -8.39 -5.18
C HIS A 141 12.70 -7.38 -6.14
N VAL A 142 12.91 -6.15 -5.66
CA VAL A 142 13.62 -5.12 -6.40
C VAL A 142 15.11 -5.16 -6.11
N ARG A 143 15.88 -4.90 -7.16
CA ARG A 143 17.30 -4.57 -7.08
C ARG A 143 17.54 -3.23 -7.75
N ILE A 144 18.47 -2.45 -7.22
CA ILE A 144 18.80 -1.13 -7.77
C ILE A 144 20.18 -1.19 -8.41
N CYS A 145 20.29 -0.72 -9.65
CA CYS A 145 21.59 -0.58 -10.29
C CYS A 145 22.41 0.49 -9.57
N ARG A 146 23.58 0.11 -9.04
CA ARG A 146 24.46 1.04 -8.32
C ARG A 146 24.98 2.20 -9.19
N SER A 147 25.07 2.00 -10.50
CA SER A 147 25.63 3.00 -11.42
C SER A 147 24.61 4.04 -11.89
N CYS A 148 23.34 3.66 -12.10
CA CYS A 148 22.34 4.54 -12.70
C CYS A 148 21.01 4.64 -11.92
N GLY A 149 20.87 3.91 -10.82
CA GLY A 149 19.64 3.90 -10.02
C GLY A 149 18.47 3.10 -10.62
N ALA A 150 18.65 2.45 -11.78
CA ALA A 150 17.59 1.69 -12.43
C ALA A 150 17.05 0.55 -11.55
N THR A 151 15.72 0.41 -11.51
CA THR A 151 15.00 -0.67 -10.82
C THR A 151 15.01 -1.94 -11.66
N LEU A 152 15.46 -3.05 -11.08
CA LEU A 152 15.66 -4.32 -11.75
C LEU A 152 14.95 -5.45 -10.99
N CYS A 153 14.40 -6.42 -11.71
CA CYS A 153 14.08 -7.71 -11.10
C CYS A 153 15.36 -8.55 -10.96
N ASN A 154 15.29 -9.62 -10.18
CA ASN A 154 16.43 -10.53 -9.98
C ASN A 154 17.02 -11.07 -11.29
N ALA A 155 16.19 -11.34 -12.32
CA ALA A 155 16.66 -11.85 -13.60
C ALA A 155 17.46 -10.83 -14.44
N HIS A 156 17.21 -9.53 -14.26
CA HIS A 156 17.91 -8.45 -14.98
C HIS A 156 19.02 -7.80 -14.14
N ALA A 157 19.17 -8.21 -12.89
CA ALA A 157 20.20 -7.76 -11.98
C ALA A 157 21.47 -8.58 -12.17
N LEU A 158 22.50 -7.94 -12.73
CA LEU A 158 23.85 -8.51 -12.82
C LEU A 158 24.66 -8.11 -11.59
N ARG A 159 25.70 -8.88 -11.26
CA ARG A 159 26.63 -8.53 -10.17
C ARG A 159 28.03 -8.29 -10.74
N CYS A 160 28.67 -7.24 -10.26
CA CYS A 160 30.10 -7.03 -10.48
C CYS A 160 30.87 -8.14 -9.77
N GLU A 161 31.74 -8.87 -10.48
CA GLU A 161 32.50 -9.98 -9.91
C GLU A 161 33.58 -9.54 -8.91
N GLU A 162 34.02 -8.28 -8.94
CA GLU A 162 35.07 -7.76 -8.05
C GLU A 162 34.51 -7.12 -6.77
N CYS A 163 33.40 -6.38 -6.86
CA CYS A 163 32.85 -5.64 -5.72
C CYS A 163 31.41 -6.02 -5.33
N GLY A 164 30.80 -6.98 -6.03
CA GLY A 164 29.45 -7.47 -5.76
C GLY A 164 28.30 -6.51 -6.09
N ALA A 165 28.60 -5.31 -6.62
CA ALA A 165 27.60 -4.29 -6.91
C ALA A 165 26.57 -4.76 -7.94
N THR A 166 25.29 -4.44 -7.72
CA THR A 166 24.23 -4.73 -8.69
C THR A 166 24.26 -3.77 -9.87
N LEU A 167 24.19 -4.32 -11.08
CA LEU A 167 24.27 -3.60 -12.34
C LEU A 167 23.12 -3.98 -13.26
N CYS A 168 22.67 -3.04 -14.09
CA CYS A 168 21.81 -3.34 -15.23
C CYS A 168 22.64 -3.77 -16.44
N SER A 169 21.99 -4.34 -17.45
CA SER A 169 22.61 -4.74 -18.72
C SER A 169 23.32 -3.60 -19.46
N ARG A 170 22.93 -2.34 -19.21
CA ARG A 170 23.56 -1.14 -19.81
C ARG A 170 24.79 -0.66 -19.07
N CYS A 171 24.93 -0.98 -17.78
CA CYS A 171 26.01 -0.48 -16.92
C CYS A 171 27.07 -1.55 -16.61
N VAL A 172 26.87 -2.79 -17.06
CA VAL A 172 27.87 -3.84 -16.98
C VAL A 172 28.89 -3.69 -18.10
N ILE A 173 30.17 -3.87 -17.77
CA ILE A 173 31.27 -3.91 -18.72
C ILE A 173 31.86 -5.32 -18.67
N TYR A 174 31.94 -5.99 -19.82
CA TYR A 174 32.53 -7.32 -19.91
C TYR A 174 33.99 -7.23 -20.37
N LYS A 175 34.94 -7.62 -19.50
CA LYS A 175 36.35 -7.80 -19.89
C LYS A 175 36.67 -9.28 -20.08
N ARG A 176 37.43 -9.62 -21.13
CA ARG A 176 37.95 -10.98 -21.32
C ARG A 176 39.26 -11.14 -20.55
N ARG A 177 39.39 -12.19 -19.75
CA ARG A 177 40.65 -12.59 -19.11
C ARG A 177 40.89 -14.08 -19.35
N PHE A 178 41.98 -14.38 -20.07
CA PHE A 178 42.37 -15.70 -20.57
C PHE A 178 41.27 -16.43 -21.36
N PHE A 179 40.23 -16.94 -20.71
CA PHE A 179 39.15 -17.74 -21.33
C PHE A 179 37.73 -17.44 -20.81
N ARG A 180 37.56 -16.50 -19.85
CA ARG A 180 36.22 -16.15 -19.32
C ARG A 180 35.95 -14.65 -19.44
N LYS A 181 34.67 -14.31 -19.68
CA LYS A 181 34.19 -12.92 -19.61
C LYS A 181 33.88 -12.62 -18.14
N LYS A 182 34.51 -11.58 -17.61
CA LYS A 182 34.18 -11.03 -16.28
C LYS A 182 33.22 -9.86 -16.41
N ALA A 183 32.12 -9.89 -15.66
CA ALA A 183 31.16 -8.81 -15.52
C ALA A 183 31.64 -7.79 -14.47
N LEU A 184 31.88 -6.55 -14.88
CA LEU A 184 32.46 -5.50 -14.02
C LEU A 184 31.59 -4.24 -14.03
N CYS A 185 31.64 -3.48 -12.93
CA CYS A 185 31.12 -2.12 -12.91
C CYS A 185 32.13 -1.14 -13.53
N SER A 186 31.71 0.08 -13.85
CA SER A 186 32.56 1.11 -14.45
C SER A 186 33.85 1.37 -13.66
N ARG A 187 33.79 1.42 -12.32
CA ARG A 187 34.99 1.58 -11.47
C ARG A 187 35.94 0.39 -11.56
N CYS A 188 35.45 -0.84 -11.38
CA CYS A 188 36.29 -2.05 -11.42
C CYS A 188 36.78 -2.39 -12.82
N ALA A 189 36.13 -1.86 -13.86
CA ALA A 189 36.63 -1.97 -15.22
C ALA A 189 37.76 -0.97 -15.53
N LEU A 190 38.01 0.04 -14.70
CA LEU A 190 39.10 1.01 -14.88
C LEU A 190 40.32 0.69 -14.01
N SER A 191 40.15 -0.08 -12.93
CA SER A 191 41.24 -0.74 -12.19
C SER A 191 41.81 -1.92 -12.97
#